data_AF-A0A920EJ50-F1
#
_entry.id   AF-A0A920EJ50-F1
#
_cell.length_a   1.000
_cell.length_b   1.000
_cell.length_c   1.000
_cell.angle_alpha   90.00
_cell.angle_beta   90.00
_cell.angle_gamma   90.00
#
_symmetry.space_group_name_H-M   'P 1'
#
loop_
_entity.id
_entity.type
_entity.pdbx_description
1 polymer ?
#
loop_
_entity_poly.entity_id
_entity_poly.type
_entity_poly.pdbx_seq_one_letter_code
_entity_poly.pdbx_strand_id
1 'polypeptide(L)' 'MDNTGLALSGGAARGIAHIGVLRALEEHKIPIKFISGTSVGAIIESTLCI' A
#
# COMPACT_ATOMS: atom_id res chain seq x y z
N MET A 1 -11.01 -7.09 15.08
CA MET A 1 -10.43 -5.86 14.46
C MET A 1 -9.94 -6.26 13.08
N ASP A 2 -10.88 -6.56 12.16
CA ASP A 2 -10.56 -7.50 11.06
C ASP A 2 -10.86 -6.91 9.68
N ASN A 3 -10.90 -5.56 9.57
CA ASN A 3 -11.37 -4.87 8.38
C ASN A 3 -10.59 -3.57 8.07
N THR A 4 -9.27 -3.59 8.28
CA THR A 4 -8.39 -2.45 7.97
C THR A 4 -8.06 -2.41 6.48
N GLY A 5 -8.32 -1.27 5.84
CA GLY A 5 -8.01 -1.02 4.43
C GLY A 5 -6.96 0.08 4.27
N LEU A 6 -6.11 -0.04 3.25
CA LEU A 6 -5.06 0.93 2.90
C LEU A 6 -5.33 1.54 1.52
N ALA A 7 -5.38 2.88 1.46
CA ALA A 7 -5.59 3.62 0.21
C ALA A 7 -4.26 4.24 -0.29
N LEU A 8 -3.81 3.84 -1.48
CA LEU A 8 -2.60 4.33 -2.13
C LEU A 8 -2.92 5.37 -3.21
N SER A 9 -2.71 6.64 -2.88
CA SER A 9 -2.95 7.74 -3.83
C SER A 9 -2.00 7.71 -5.04
N GLY A 10 -2.40 8.35 -6.14
CA GLY A 10 -1.53 8.63 -7.27
C GLY A 10 -0.46 9.68 -6.91
N GLY A 11 0.70 9.62 -7.58
CA GLY A 11 1.80 10.54 -7.26
C GLY A 11 2.99 10.54 -8.21
N ALA A 12 2.84 9.94 -9.41
CA ALA A 12 3.93 9.75 -10.36
C ALA A 12 5.19 9.18 -9.67
N ALA A 13 6.36 9.78 -9.86
CA ALA A 13 7.62 9.32 -9.27
C ALA A 13 7.61 9.28 -7.73
N ARG A 14 6.80 10.12 -7.05
CA ARG A 14 6.70 10.12 -5.59
C ARG A 14 5.97 8.89 -5.04
N GLY A 15 5.25 8.16 -5.88
CA GLY A 15 4.55 6.95 -5.49
C GLY A 15 5.47 5.83 -4.99
N ILE A 16 6.78 5.89 -5.30
CA ILE A 16 7.79 4.94 -4.75
C ILE A 16 7.78 4.94 -3.21
N ALA A 17 7.41 6.04 -2.56
CA ALA A 17 7.27 6.11 -1.11
C ALA A 17 6.28 5.09 -0.53
N HIS A 18 5.27 4.68 -1.31
CA HIS A 18 4.29 3.66 -0.89
C HIS A 18 4.95 2.33 -0.55
N ILE A 19 6.06 1.96 -1.20
CA ILE A 19 6.82 0.75 -0.88
C ILE A 19 7.39 0.81 0.54
N GLY A 20 7.92 1.97 0.95
CA GLY A 20 8.44 2.18 2.30
C GLY A 20 7.35 2.10 3.37
N VAL A 21 6.16 2.61 3.06
CA VAL A 21 4.99 2.51 3.95
C VAL A 21 4.59 1.04 4.14
N LEU A 22 4.50 0.26 3.07
CA LEU A 22 4.13 -1.15 3.12
C LEU A 22 5.14 -1.96 3.96
N ARG A 23 6.44 -1.69 3.78
CA ARG A 23 7.53 -2.27 4.59
C ARG A 23 7.39 -1.96 6.07
N ALA A 24 7.13 -0.70 6.42
CA ALA A 24 6.94 -0.32 7.83
C ALA A 24 5.72 -1.01 8.45
N LEU A 25 4.61 -1.13 7.70
CA LEU A 25 3.40 -1.81 8.17
C LEU A 25 3.66 -3.31 8.43
N GLU A 26 4.44 -3.96 7.57
CA GLU A 26 4.89 -5.34 7.74
C GLU A 26 5.79 -5.50 8.99
N GLU A 27 6.80 -4.63 9.15
CA GLU A 27 7.72 -4.65 10.30
C GLU A 27 6.99 -4.46 11.63
N HIS A 28 5.94 -3.64 11.64
CA HIS A 28 5.10 -3.40 12.80
C HIS A 28 3.95 -4.43 12.97
N LYS A 29 3.87 -5.45 12.10
CA LYS A 29 2.84 -6.49 12.10
C LYS A 29 1.42 -5.91 12.08
N ILE A 30 1.21 -4.85 11.31
CA ILE A 30 -0.10 -4.21 11.13
C ILE A 30 -0.83 -4.93 9.98
N PRO A 31 -1.88 -5.72 10.26
CA PRO A 31 -2.56 -6.49 9.23
C PRO A 31 -3.42 -5.56 8.34
N ILE A 32 -3.26 -5.71 7.03
CA ILE A 32 -4.04 -5.00 6.01
C ILE A 32 -4.84 -6.05 5.24
N LYS A 33 -6.14 -5.83 5.11
CA LYS A 33 -7.03 -6.80 4.46
C LYS A 33 -7.49 -6.35 3.09
N PHE A 34 -7.51 -5.04 2.86
CA PHE A 34 -7.91 -4.44 1.60
C PHE A 34 -6.91 -3.37 1.23
N ILE A 35 -6.52 -3.34 -0.04
CA ILE A 35 -5.74 -2.25 -0.60
C ILE A 35 -6.55 -1.69 -1.76
N SER A 36 -6.44 -0.39 -1.99
CA SER A 36 -6.98 0.26 -3.18
C SER A 36 -6.05 1.38 -3.60
N GLY A 37 -5.67 1.38 -4.86
CA GLY A 37 -4.70 2.31 -5.42
C GLY A 37 -5.24 3.08 -6.61
N THR A 38 -4.60 4.23 -6.91
CA THR A 38 -4.86 4.99 -8.14
C THR A 38 -3.54 5.29 -8.86
N SER A 39 -3.49 5.06 -10.18
CA SER A 39 -2.29 5.27 -11.00
C SER A 39 -1.08 4.51 -10.45
N VAL A 40 0.01 5.19 -10.05
CA VAL A 40 1.18 4.54 -9.44
C VAL A 40 0.84 3.78 -8.15
N GLY A 41 -0.14 4.26 -7.37
CA GLY A 41 -0.64 3.51 -6.21
C GLY A 41 -1.27 2.17 -6.61
N ALA A 42 -2.02 2.13 -7.73
CA ALA A 42 -2.63 0.89 -8.25
C ALA A 42 -1.56 -0.06 -8.82
N ILE A 43 -0.50 0.47 -9.43
CA ILE A 43 0.63 -0.34 -9.90
C ILE A 43 1.33 -1.00 -8.71
N ILE A 44 1.60 -0.25 -7.64
CA ILE A 44 2.25 -0.78 -6.44
C ILE A 44 1.36 -1.79 -5.74
N GLU A 45 0.07 -1.49 -5.57
CA GLU A 45 -0.94 -2.42 -5.05
C GLU A 45 -0.94 -3.74 -5.82
N SER A 46 -1.04 -3.68 -7.16
CA SER A 46 -1.15 -4.89 -7.99
C SER A 46 0.15 -5.69 -8.09
N THR A 47 1.30 -5.04 -7.88
CA THR A 47 2.61 -5.69 -7.94
C THR A 47 3.02 -6.26 -6.59
N LEU A 48 2.68 -5.59 -5.49
CA LEU A 48 3.05 -5.97 -4.13
C LEU A 48 1.86 -6.67 -3.47
N CYS A 49 1.73 -7.97 -3.75
CA CYS A 49 0.79 -8.83 -3.05
C CYS A 49 1.29 -9.03 -1.61
N ILE A 50 0.59 -8.43 -0.63
CA ILE A 50 0.81 -8.58 0.82
C ILE A 50 -0.40 -9.19 1.51
#